data_AF-B1WVF0-F1
#
_entry.id   AF-B1WVF0-F1
#
_cell.length_a   1.000
_cell.length_b   1.000
_cell.length_c   1.000
_cell.angle_alpha   90.00
_cell.angle_beta   90.00
_cell.angle_gamma   90.00
#
_symmetry.space_group_name_H-M   'P 1'
#
loop_
_entity.id
_entity.type
_entity.pdbx_description
1 polymer ?
#
loop_
_entity_poly.entity_id
_entity_poly.type
_entity_poly.pdbx_seq_one_letter_code
_entity_poly.pdbx_strand_id
1 'polypeptide(L)'
;MNHSTKFKHDLENLTQKTFYFCLGATSSIVQNTQDNLQQLSKNAQQTVEELIKRGEDTYSHSPEINFPNFQTQESVNIGLKTRLFMLVKGDKDLAERLINLQKQKNPGHPEKWYWEKVIYDLERN
;
A
#
# COMPACT_ATOMS: atom_id res chain seq x y z
N MET A 1 -51.62 51.01 29.20
CA MET A 1 -50.65 49.96 28.80
C MET A 1 -50.35 50.15 27.33
N ASN A 2 -49.16 50.64 26.99
CA ASN A 2 -48.85 51.14 25.65
C ASN A 2 -48.64 49.99 24.66
N HIS A 3 -49.38 50.00 23.54
CA HIS A 3 -49.31 49.00 22.47
C HIS A 3 -47.89 48.72 21.95
N SER A 4 -46.97 49.69 22.06
CA SER A 4 -45.57 49.60 21.63
C SER A 4 -44.73 48.60 22.45
N THR A 5 -44.99 48.46 23.75
CA THR A 5 -44.20 47.56 24.60
C THR A 5 -44.60 46.09 24.42
N LYS A 6 -45.89 45.84 24.14
CA LYS A 6 -46.40 44.49 23.85
C LYS A 6 -45.82 43.93 22.56
N PHE A 7 -45.76 44.75 21.50
CA PHE A 7 -45.20 44.34 20.22
C PHE A 7 -43.71 43.98 20.30
N LYS A 8 -42.92 44.79 21.04
CA LYS A 8 -41.49 44.48 21.26
C LYS A 8 -41.29 43.16 22.00
N HIS A 9 -42.07 42.93 23.05
CA HIS A 9 -42.00 41.70 23.83
C HIS A 9 -42.42 40.46 23.02
N ASP A 10 -43.45 40.59 22.18
CA ASP A 10 -43.88 39.50 21.29
C ASP A 10 -42.83 39.18 20.22
N LEU A 11 -42.13 40.20 19.70
CA LEU A 11 -41.06 40.02 18.73
C LEU A 11 -39.82 39.35 19.33
N GLU A 12 -39.43 39.71 20.56
CA GLU A 12 -38.32 39.07 21.28
C GLU A 12 -38.62 37.61 21.61
N ASN A 13 -39.84 37.32 22.08
CA ASN A 13 -40.29 35.96 22.38
C ASN A 13 -40.30 35.08 21.11
N LEU A 14 -40.79 35.62 19.99
CA LEU A 14 -40.76 34.92 18.71
C LEU A 14 -39.32 34.64 18.25
N THR A 15 -38.45 35.64 18.31
CA THR A 15 -37.04 35.52 17.92
C THR A 15 -36.33 34.46 18.75
N GLN A 16 -36.55 34.47 20.07
CA GLN A 16 -35.96 33.51 20.99
C GLN A 16 -36.44 32.08 20.71
N LYS A 17 -37.75 31.90 20.48
CA LYS A 17 -38.32 30.58 20.12
C LYS A 17 -37.79 30.06 18.79
N THR A 18 -37.70 30.90 17.78
CA THR A 18 -37.14 30.52 16.48
C THR A 18 -35.68 30.11 16.59
N PHE A 19 -34.89 30.84 17.38
CA PHE A 19 -33.47 30.52 17.58
C PHE A 19 -33.28 29.16 18.26
N TYR A 20 -34.00 28.87 19.34
CA TYR A 20 -33.92 27.57 20.02
C TYR A 20 -34.42 26.41 19.15
N PHE A 21 -35.46 26.63 18.33
CA PHE A 21 -35.94 25.62 17.38
C PHE A 21 -34.88 25.29 16.32
N CYS A 22 -34.22 26.31 15.76
CA CYS A 22 -33.15 26.11 14.78
C CYS A 22 -31.93 25.38 15.36
N LEU A 23 -31.52 25.72 16.59
CA LEU A 23 -30.43 25.02 17.29
C LEU A 23 -30.78 23.54 17.55
N GLY A 24 -32.03 23.24 17.88
CA GLY A 24 -32.51 21.86 18.02
C GLY A 24 -32.53 21.08 16.70
N ALA A 25 -32.97 21.70 15.61
CA ALA A 25 -33.05 21.07 14.28
C ALA A 25 -31.66 20.77 13.68
N THR A 26 -30.64 21.59 13.96
CA THR A 26 -29.26 21.29 13.54
C THR A 26 -28.67 20.06 14.25
N SER A 27 -29.18 19.70 15.44
CA SER A 27 -28.70 18.54 16.20
C SER A 27 -28.90 17.23 15.43
N SER A 28 -30.03 17.06 14.73
CA SER A 28 -30.31 15.82 13.97
C SER A 28 -29.40 15.64 12.74
N ILE A 29 -29.05 16.72 12.05
CA ILE A 29 -28.14 16.67 10.87
C ILE A 29 -26.71 16.39 11.33
N VAL A 30 -26.30 17.00 12.43
CA VAL A 30 -24.97 16.79 13.04
C VAL A 30 -24.85 15.37 13.61
N GLN A 31 -25.90 14.85 14.25
CA GLN A 31 -25.89 13.51 14.82
C GLN A 31 -25.75 12.41 13.76
N ASN A 32 -26.53 12.49 12.67
CA ASN A 32 -26.42 11.52 11.57
C ASN A 32 -25.04 11.54 10.91
N THR A 33 -24.44 12.74 10.77
CA THR A 33 -23.08 12.85 10.23
C THR A 33 -22.05 12.26 11.18
N GLN A 34 -22.19 12.49 12.49
CA GLN A 34 -21.31 11.94 13.51
C GLN A 34 -21.38 10.41 13.55
N ASP A 35 -22.57 9.82 13.53
CA ASP A 35 -22.76 8.38 13.60
C ASP A 35 -22.16 7.67 12.37
N ASN A 36 -22.37 8.22 11.17
CA ASN A 36 -21.79 7.69 9.93
C ASN A 36 -20.25 7.80 9.92
N LEU A 37 -19.69 8.92 10.39
CA LEU A 37 -18.25 9.10 10.49
C LEU A 37 -17.62 8.14 11.51
N GLN A 38 -18.30 7.90 12.64
CA GLN A 38 -17.85 6.91 13.62
C GLN A 38 -17.91 5.49 13.06
N GLN A 39 -18.96 5.15 12.32
CA GLN A 39 -19.06 3.84 11.67
C GLN A 39 -17.97 3.67 10.61
N LEU A 40 -17.71 4.70 9.81
CA LEU A 40 -16.62 4.69 8.82
C LEU A 40 -15.26 4.47 9.50
N SER A 41 -15.00 5.16 10.62
CA SER A 41 -13.77 4.98 11.40
C SER A 41 -13.63 3.55 11.93
N LYS A 42 -14.71 2.95 12.43
CA LYS A 42 -14.71 1.55 12.92
C LYS A 42 -14.43 0.57 11.78
N ASN A 43 -15.09 0.75 10.64
CA ASN A 43 -14.88 -0.11 9.47
C ASN A 43 -13.43 -0.01 8.95
N ALA A 44 -12.86 1.19 8.93
CA ALA A 44 -11.48 1.40 8.52
C ALA A 44 -10.48 0.71 9.48
N GLN A 45 -10.70 0.81 10.79
CA GLN A 45 -9.88 0.12 11.79
C GLN A 45 -9.97 -1.40 11.64
N GLN A 46 -11.19 -1.94 11.49
CA GLN A 46 -11.42 -3.37 11.26
C GLN A 46 -10.74 -3.85 9.97
N THR A 47 -10.79 -3.05 8.90
CA THR A 47 -10.13 -3.40 7.63
C THR A 47 -8.61 -3.50 7.82
N VAL A 48 -8.00 -2.60 8.59
CA VAL A 48 -6.56 -2.64 8.88
C VAL A 48 -6.21 -3.87 9.71
N GLU A 49 -6.99 -4.18 10.74
CA GLU A 49 -6.77 -5.37 11.57
C GLU A 49 -6.94 -6.66 10.77
N GLU A 50 -7.94 -6.75 9.89
CA GLU A 50 -8.14 -7.89 9.00
C GLU A 50 -6.99 -8.05 8.00
N LEU A 51 -6.43 -6.94 7.50
CA LEU A 51 -5.28 -6.98 6.59
C LEU A 51 -3.98 -7.39 7.33
N ILE A 52 -3.78 -6.91 8.55
CA ILE A 52 -2.67 -7.34 9.41
C ILE A 52 -2.80 -8.83 9.72
N LYS A 53 -3.96 -9.26 10.21
CA LYS A 53 -4.24 -10.66 10.52
C LYS A 53 -4.15 -11.56 9.29
N ARG A 54 -4.67 -11.14 8.13
CA ARG A 54 -4.53 -11.89 6.88
C ARG A 54 -3.06 -12.04 6.51
N GLY A 55 -2.27 -10.99 6.65
CA GLY A 55 -0.82 -11.04 6.49
C GLY A 55 -0.20 -12.08 7.42
N GLU A 56 -0.51 -12.03 8.72
CA GLU A 56 -0.02 -12.94 9.75
C GLU A 56 -0.44 -14.41 9.54
N ASP A 57 -1.70 -14.66 9.14
CA ASP A 57 -2.23 -16.00 8.84
C ASP A 57 -1.60 -16.58 7.57
N THR A 58 -1.25 -15.74 6.58
CA THR A 58 -0.46 -16.17 5.41
C THR A 58 1.01 -16.50 5.75
N TYR A 59 1.54 -16.06 6.89
CA TYR A 59 2.89 -16.46 7.35
C TYR A 59 2.86 -17.61 8.37
N SER A 60 1.76 -17.80 9.10
CA SER A 60 1.68 -18.78 10.19
C SER A 60 1.11 -20.15 9.79
N HIS A 61 0.48 -20.27 8.61
CA HIS A 61 0.20 -21.57 8.00
C HIS A 61 0.95 -21.69 6.67
N SER A 62 2.28 -21.51 6.73
CA SER A 62 3.11 -22.30 5.83
C SER A 62 2.85 -23.75 6.22
N PRO A 63 2.28 -24.62 5.36
CA PRO A 63 2.44 -26.04 5.61
C PRO A 63 3.93 -26.24 5.89
N GLU A 64 4.28 -27.09 6.86
CA GLU A 64 5.60 -27.72 6.86
C GLU A 64 5.67 -28.54 5.57
N ILE A 65 5.78 -27.85 4.44
CA ILE A 65 6.33 -28.42 3.24
C ILE A 65 7.75 -28.69 3.70
N ASN A 66 8.00 -29.97 3.92
CA ASN A 66 9.33 -30.53 3.87
C ASN A 66 9.82 -30.24 2.44
N PHE A 67 10.19 -28.99 2.18
CA PHE A 67 10.85 -28.59 0.95
C PHE A 67 12.16 -29.33 1.05
N PRO A 68 12.39 -30.38 0.24
CA PRO A 68 13.74 -30.83 0.08
C PRO A 68 14.48 -29.60 -0.43
N ASN A 69 15.61 -29.28 0.19
CA ASN A 69 16.43 -28.11 -0.12
C ASN A 69 16.79 -28.10 -1.62
N PHE A 70 15.88 -27.59 -2.43
CA PHE A 70 16.02 -27.42 -3.87
C PHE A 70 16.02 -25.92 -4.05
N GLN A 71 17.20 -25.33 -3.93
CA GLN A 71 17.48 -24.07 -4.60
C GLN A 71 17.25 -24.32 -6.09
N THR A 72 16.00 -24.18 -6.54
CA THR A 72 15.64 -24.33 -7.94
C THR A 72 16.47 -23.33 -8.72
N GLN A 73 17.16 -23.81 -9.76
CA GLN A 73 18.06 -23.02 -10.62
C GLN A 73 17.42 -21.71 -11.07
N GLU A 74 16.09 -21.68 -11.18
CA GLU A 74 15.26 -20.54 -11.55
C GLU A 74 15.34 -19.36 -10.56
N SER A 75 15.28 -19.61 -9.24
CA SER A 75 15.40 -18.58 -8.20
C SER A 75 16.77 -17.90 -8.20
N VAL A 76 17.83 -18.71 -8.39
CA VAL A 76 19.21 -18.21 -8.53
C VAL A 76 19.35 -17.38 -9.81
N ASN A 77 18.69 -17.78 -10.89
CA ASN A 77 18.72 -17.09 -12.18
C ASN A 77 18.08 -15.69 -12.09
N ILE A 78 16.97 -15.56 -11.34
CA ILE A 78 16.29 -14.27 -11.14
C ILE A 78 17.20 -13.29 -10.40
N GLY A 79 17.87 -13.73 -9.33
CA GLY A 79 18.80 -12.89 -8.56
C GLY A 79 19.98 -12.39 -9.39
N LEU A 80 20.58 -13.28 -10.19
CA LEU A 80 21.71 -12.91 -11.06
C LEU A 80 21.28 -11.95 -12.18
N LYS A 81 20.12 -12.17 -12.79
CA LYS A 81 19.58 -11.26 -13.81
C LYS A 81 19.40 -9.86 -13.24
N THR A 82 18.68 -9.73 -12.12
CA THR A 82 18.44 -8.43 -11.47
C THR A 82 19.76 -7.72 -11.13
N ARG A 83 20.76 -8.46 -10.62
CA ARG A 83 22.08 -7.88 -10.30
C ARG A 83 22.81 -7.39 -11.54
N LEU A 84 22.83 -8.16 -12.63
CA LEU A 84 23.43 -7.71 -13.88
C LEU A 84 22.75 -6.45 -14.41
N PHE A 85 21.41 -6.42 -14.42
CA PHE A 85 20.64 -5.25 -14.83
C PHE A 85 20.97 -3.99 -14.03
N MET A 86 21.18 -4.11 -12.71
CA MET A 86 21.62 -2.98 -11.89
C MET A 86 23.01 -2.48 -12.28
N LEU A 87 23.97 -3.39 -12.53
CA LEU A 87 25.35 -3.04 -12.90
C LEU A 87 25.42 -2.32 -14.25
N VAL A 88 24.60 -2.72 -15.23
CA VAL A 88 24.52 -2.07 -16.55
C VAL A 88 23.54 -0.89 -16.58
N LYS A 89 23.06 -0.42 -15.41
CA LYS A 89 22.10 0.71 -15.29
C LYS A 89 20.82 0.52 -16.10
N GLY A 90 20.35 -0.72 -16.23
CA GLY A 90 19.13 -1.07 -16.96
C GLY A 90 19.30 -1.28 -18.47
N ASP A 91 20.52 -1.14 -19.02
CA ASP A 91 20.79 -1.39 -20.43
C ASP A 91 20.74 -2.90 -20.76
N LYS A 92 19.57 -3.34 -21.22
CA LYS A 92 19.30 -4.73 -21.59
C LYS A 92 20.19 -5.21 -22.74
N ASP A 93 20.41 -4.36 -23.74
CA ASP A 93 21.17 -4.71 -24.93
C ASP A 93 22.64 -4.91 -24.59
N LEU A 94 23.18 -4.07 -23.71
CA LEU A 94 24.52 -4.23 -23.17
C LEU A 94 24.66 -5.53 -22.36
N ALA A 95 23.72 -5.83 -21.47
CA ALA A 95 23.73 -7.07 -20.69
C ALA A 95 23.76 -8.31 -21.60
N GLU A 96 22.92 -8.35 -22.64
CA GLU A 96 22.87 -9.46 -23.58
C GLU A 96 24.16 -9.58 -24.40
N ARG A 97 24.73 -8.47 -24.86
CA ARG A 97 26.02 -8.46 -25.56
C ARG A 97 27.15 -9.01 -24.70
N LEU A 98 27.20 -8.66 -23.41
CA LEU A 98 28.21 -9.17 -22.48
C LEU A 98 28.09 -10.68 -22.27
N ILE A 99 26.87 -11.18 -22.08
CA ILE A 99 26.61 -12.62 -21.93
C ILE A 99 26.99 -13.37 -23.20
N ASN A 100 26.61 -12.85 -24.38
CA ASN A 100 26.94 -13.46 -25.67
C ASN A 100 28.44 -13.47 -25.95
N LEU A 101 29.14 -12.38 -25.62
CA LEU A 101 30.60 -12.33 -25.70
C LEU A 101 31.24 -13.42 -24.83
N GLN A 102 30.72 -13.63 -23.62
CA GLN A 102 31.25 -14.64 -22.72
C GLN A 102 30.94 -16.07 -23.18
N LYS A 103 29.77 -16.30 -23.78
CA LYS A 103 29.39 -17.57 -24.45
C LYS A 103 30.30 -17.90 -25.63
N GLN A 104 30.67 -16.90 -26.43
CA GLN A 104 31.61 -17.07 -27.54
C GLN A 104 33.03 -17.41 -27.06
N LYS A 105 33.50 -16.73 -26.01
CA LYS A 105 34.85 -16.94 -25.46
C LYS A 105 35.01 -18.26 -24.73
N ASN A 106 33.97 -18.72 -24.03
CA ASN A 106 34.02 -19.91 -23.19
C ASN A 106 32.79 -20.80 -23.46
N PRO A 107 32.74 -21.51 -24.59
CA PRO A 107 31.59 -22.34 -24.94
C PRO A 107 31.46 -23.56 -24.02
N GLY A 108 30.23 -24.04 -23.82
CA GLY A 108 29.97 -25.31 -23.11
C GLY A 108 29.72 -25.19 -21.61
N HIS A 109 29.63 -23.98 -21.05
CA HIS A 109 29.27 -23.77 -19.66
C HIS A 109 27.74 -23.64 -19.47
N PRO A 110 27.21 -23.93 -18.26
CA PRO A 110 25.81 -23.69 -17.96
C PRO A 110 25.49 -22.19 -17.97
N GLU A 111 24.25 -21.84 -18.29
CA GLU A 111 23.82 -20.44 -18.41
C GLU A 111 24.20 -19.59 -17.19
N LYS A 112 23.98 -20.13 -15.98
CA LYS A 112 24.35 -19.51 -14.69
C LYS A 112 25.81 -19.04 -14.65
N TRP A 113 26.74 -19.83 -15.15
CA TRP A 113 28.16 -19.49 -15.15
C TRP A 113 28.45 -18.22 -15.94
N TYR A 114 27.77 -18.01 -17.07
CA TYR A 114 27.92 -16.79 -17.86
C TYR A 114 27.42 -15.56 -17.11
N TRP A 115 26.29 -15.67 -16.41
CA TRP A 115 25.77 -14.57 -15.58
C TRP A 115 26.73 -14.22 -14.44
N GLU A 116 27.18 -15.22 -13.68
CA GLU A 116 28.13 -15.02 -12.58
C GLU A 116 29.45 -14.41 -13.09
N LYS A 117 29.94 -14.88 -14.23
CA LYS A 117 31.20 -14.40 -14.79
C LYS A 117 31.12 -12.96 -15.26
N VAL A 118 30.04 -12.58 -15.97
CA VAL A 118 29.85 -11.19 -16.40
C VAL A 118 29.68 -10.26 -15.19
N ILE A 119 28.91 -10.66 -14.17
CA ILE A 119 28.78 -9.87 -12.93
C ILE A 119 30.14 -9.68 -12.27
N TYR A 120 30.91 -10.75 -12.11
CA TYR A 120 32.25 -10.70 -11.53
C TYR A 120 33.19 -9.75 -12.30
N ASP A 121 33.16 -9.81 -13.63
CA ASP A 121 34.00 -8.97 -14.49
C ASP A 121 33.57 -7.49 -14.45
N LEU A 122 32.28 -7.20 -14.24
CA LEU A 122 31.76 -5.84 -14.07
C LEU A 122 32.06 -5.25 -12.69
N GLU A 123 32.03 -6.06 -11.63
CA GLU A 123 32.30 -5.57 -10.26
C GLU A 123 33.78 -5.29 -10.00
N ARG A 124 34.66 -5.83 -10.85
CA ARG A 124 36.11 -5.70 -10.72
C ARG A 124 36.69 -4.50 -11.51
N ASN A 125 35.93 -3.96 -12.47
CA ASN A 125 36.33 -2.83 -13.31
C ASN A 125 35.65 -1.53 -12.86
#